data_AF-A0A135P7T1-F1
#
_entry.id   AF-A0A135P7T1-F1
#
_cell.length_a   1.000
_cell.length_b   1.000
_cell.length_c   1.000
_cell.angle_alpha   90.00
_cell.angle_beta   90.00
_cell.angle_gamma   90.00
#
_symmetry.space_group_name_H-M   'P 1'
#
loop_
_entity.id
_entity.type
_entity.pdbx_description
1 polymer ?
#
loop_
_entity_poly.entity_id
_entity_poly.type
_entity_poly.pdbx_seq_one_letter_code
_entity_poly.pdbx_strand_id
1 'polypeptide(L)'
;MGQQTRTSTTSRHFKALMKIARAKITEAAIETLRDTARSVIECEGTAIILKDGDLCPYVEEDAIGALWKGRSFQALPASLDGPR
;
A
#
# COMPACT_ATOMS: atom_id res chain seq x y z
N MET A 1 -12.65 32.31 20.89
CA MET A 1 -13.48 31.09 20.71
C MET A 1 -12.86 30.27 19.58
N GLY A 2 -11.83 29.48 19.90
CA GLY A 2 -11.02 28.75 18.91
C GLY A 2 -10.88 27.31 19.34
N GLN A 3 -11.72 26.43 18.80
CA GLN A 3 -11.64 25.00 19.04
C GLN A 3 -11.96 24.29 17.73
N GLN A 4 -10.93 24.15 16.89
CA GLN A 4 -11.07 23.46 15.61
C GLN A 4 -9.83 22.67 15.24
N THR A 5 -9.25 21.89 16.17
CA THR A 5 -8.06 21.06 15.88
C THR A 5 -7.88 19.89 16.86
N ARG A 6 -8.90 19.05 17.09
CA ARG A 6 -8.71 17.77 17.84
C ARG A 6 -9.42 16.55 17.24
N THR A 7 -9.72 16.57 15.95
CA THR A 7 -10.20 15.39 15.19
C THR A 7 -9.22 14.98 14.09
N SER A 8 -7.92 15.29 14.25
CA SER A 8 -7.09 15.64 13.08
C SER A 8 -6.27 14.54 12.41
N THR A 9 -6.01 13.37 13.00
CA THR A 9 -5.09 12.39 12.37
C THR A 9 -5.60 10.96 12.42
N THR A 10 -6.01 10.47 13.60
CA THR A 10 -6.54 9.11 13.81
C THR A 10 -7.75 8.78 12.92
N SER A 11 -8.56 9.78 12.55
CA SER A 11 -9.72 9.60 11.67
C SER A 11 -9.33 9.18 10.25
N ARG A 12 -8.21 9.67 9.71
CA ARG A 12 -7.80 9.40 8.33
C ARG A 12 -7.21 7.99 8.18
N HIS A 13 -6.35 7.59 9.11
CA HIS A 13 -5.79 6.24 9.20
C HIS A 13 -6.89 5.18 9.27
N PHE A 14 -7.82 5.37 10.20
CA PHE A 14 -8.94 4.45 10.39
C PHE A 14 -9.84 4.36 9.15
N LYS A 15 -10.11 5.49 8.48
CA LYS A 15 -10.86 5.50 7.21
C LYS A 15 -10.16 4.72 6.09
N ALA A 16 -8.84 4.87 5.94
CA ALA A 16 -8.07 4.13 4.95
C ALA A 16 -8.11 2.62 5.22
N LEU A 17 -7.85 2.20 6.46
CA LEU A 17 -7.95 0.81 6.89
C LEU A 17 -9.34 0.23 6.62
N MET A 18 -10.40 0.96 6.96
CA MET A 18 -11.78 0.53 6.74
C MET A 18 -12.17 0.47 5.26
N LYS A 19 -11.52 1.22 4.37
CA LYS A 19 -11.72 1.09 2.92
C LYS A 19 -11.05 -0.17 2.40
N ILE A 20 -9.79 -0.41 2.80
CA ILE A 20 -9.05 -1.63 2.43
C ILE A 20 -9.79 -2.88 2.94
N ALA A 21 -10.23 -2.89 4.19
CA ALA A 21 -10.96 -4.01 4.79
C ALA A 21 -12.31 -4.31 4.10
N ARG A 22 -12.89 -3.35 3.36
CA ARG A 22 -14.12 -3.53 2.60
C ARG A 22 -13.89 -3.83 1.12
N ALA A 23 -12.65 -3.74 0.64
CA ALA A 23 -12.33 -4.03 -0.74
C ALA A 23 -12.62 -5.51 -1.04
N LYS A 24 -13.41 -5.75 -2.08
CA LYS A 24 -13.80 -7.11 -2.50
C LYS A 24 -12.88 -7.69 -3.57
N ILE A 25 -12.06 -6.83 -4.18
CA ILE A 25 -11.12 -7.17 -5.24
C ILE A 25 -9.79 -6.48 -4.95
N THR A 26 -8.71 -7.10 -5.41
CA THR A 26 -7.34 -6.64 -5.14
C THR A 26 -7.11 -5.23 -5.68
N GLU A 27 -7.66 -4.92 -6.86
CA GLU A 27 -7.52 -3.62 -7.52
C GLU A 27 -8.03 -2.47 -6.66
N ALA A 28 -9.18 -2.64 -6.00
CA ALA A 28 -9.76 -1.63 -5.11
C ALA A 28 -8.90 -1.42 -3.84
N ALA A 29 -8.26 -2.48 -3.35
CA ALA A 29 -7.31 -2.37 -2.23
C ALA A 29 -6.03 -1.65 -2.67
N ILE A 30 -5.49 -1.98 -3.84
CA ILE A 30 -4.31 -1.33 -4.43
C ILE A 30 -4.57 0.17 -4.63
N GLU A 31 -5.71 0.55 -5.21
CA GLU A 31 -6.09 1.95 -5.42
C GLU A 31 -6.14 2.70 -4.08
N THR A 32 -6.81 2.12 -3.08
CA THR A 32 -6.87 2.73 -1.74
C THR A 32 -5.48 2.88 -1.11
N LEU A 33 -4.62 1.87 -1.24
CA LEU A 33 -3.26 1.91 -0.72
C LEU A 33 -2.44 3.00 -1.41
N ARG A 34 -2.48 3.06 -2.75
CA ARG A 34 -1.77 4.06 -3.55
C ARG A 34 -2.12 5.48 -3.09
N ASP A 35 -3.41 5.76 -2.90
CA ASP A 35 -3.87 7.11 -2.58
C ASP A 35 -3.64 7.53 -1.13
N THR A 36 -3.48 6.57 -0.22
CA THR A 36 -3.49 6.87 1.22
C THR A 36 -2.19 6.56 1.93
N ALA A 37 -1.43 5.56 1.50
CA ALA A 37 -0.29 5.03 2.24
C ALA A 37 0.75 6.11 2.56
N ARG A 38 1.09 6.97 1.60
CA ARG A 38 2.08 8.03 1.79
C ARG A 38 1.65 9.08 2.82
N SER A 39 0.38 9.53 2.75
CA SER A 39 -0.17 10.47 3.74
C SER A 39 -0.37 9.82 5.11
N VAL A 40 -0.63 8.52 5.17
CA VAL A 40 -0.91 7.78 6.39
C VAL A 40 0.38 7.46 7.14
N ILE A 41 1.41 7.03 6.42
CA ILE A 41 2.71 6.62 6.97
C ILE A 41 3.67 7.82 7.09
N GLU A 42 3.35 8.95 6.45
CA GLU A 42 4.19 10.15 6.38
C GLU A 42 5.57 9.85 5.77
N CYS A 43 5.59 8.96 4.77
CA CYS A 43 6.80 8.59 4.04
C CYS A 43 6.95 9.37 2.71
N GLU A 44 8.13 9.26 2.10
CA GLU A 44 8.42 9.91 0.82
C GLU A 44 7.95 9.07 -0.38
N GLY A 45 7.80 7.75 -0.19
CA GLY A 45 7.36 6.85 -1.24
C GLY A 45 6.82 5.53 -0.72
N THR A 46 5.96 4.94 -1.53
CA THR A 46 5.34 3.63 -1.32
C THR A 46 5.33 2.85 -2.62
N ALA A 47 5.53 1.54 -2.53
CA ALA A 47 5.42 0.62 -3.65
C ALA A 47 4.55 -0.57 -3.22
N ILE A 48 3.67 -1.00 -4.12
CA ILE A 48 2.78 -2.13 -3.93
C ILE A 48 3.28 -3.26 -4.82
N ILE A 49 3.56 -4.40 -4.21
CA ILE A 49 4.13 -5.58 -4.85
C ILE A 49 3.14 -6.71 -4.64
N LEU A 50 2.76 -7.38 -5.72
CA LEU A 50 1.94 -8.58 -5.67
C LEU A 50 2.76 -9.75 -6.19
N LYS A 51 2.87 -10.81 -5.40
CA LYS A 51 3.49 -12.05 -5.86
C LYS A 51 2.58 -12.72 -6.88
N ASP A 52 3.13 -13.00 -8.06
CA ASP A 52 2.51 -13.74 -9.14
C ASP A 52 3.45 -14.87 -9.57
N GLY A 53 3.18 -16.07 -9.05
CA GLY A 53 4.04 -17.24 -9.21
C GLY A 53 5.45 -17.01 -8.63
N ASP A 54 6.46 -17.11 -9.50
CA ASP A 54 7.88 -16.94 -9.17
C ASP A 54 8.36 -15.48 -9.34
N LEU A 55 7.45 -14.57 -9.70
CA LEU A 55 7.76 -13.15 -9.87
C LEU A 55 6.97 -12.29 -8.89
N CYS A 56 7.55 -11.15 -8.56
CA CYS A 56 6.96 -10.11 -7.75
C CYS A 56 6.95 -8.81 -8.54
N PRO A 57 5.95 -8.58 -9.41
CA PRO A 57 5.76 -7.30 -10.07
C PRO A 57 5.47 -6.17 -9.08
N TYR A 58 6.11 -5.02 -9.33
CA TYR A 58 5.73 -3.73 -8.76
C TYR A 58 4.49 -3.24 -9.50
N VAL A 59 3.31 -3.49 -8.94
CA VAL A 59 2.03 -3.21 -9.59
C VAL A 59 1.66 -1.73 -9.50
N GLU A 60 2.02 -1.08 -8.40
CA GLU A 60 1.74 0.34 -8.18
C GLU A 60 2.74 1.04 -7.27
N GLU A 61 2.76 2.36 -7.33
CA GLU A 61 3.58 3.22 -6.48
C GLU A 61 2.92 4.58 -6.23
N ASP A 62 3.24 5.22 -5.11
CA ASP A 62 3.00 6.64 -4.82
C ASP A 62 4.23 7.19 -4.10
N ALA A 63 4.95 8.10 -4.75
CA ALA A 63 6.20 8.66 -4.24
C ALA A 63 6.47 10.06 -4.81
N ILE A 64 7.39 10.79 -4.15
CA ILE A 64 7.88 12.10 -4.63
C ILE A 64 8.65 12.02 -5.96
N GLY A 65 9.00 10.83 -6.41
CA GLY A 65 9.67 10.55 -7.69
C GLY A 65 9.41 9.12 -8.14
N ALA A 66 9.78 8.79 -9.37
CA ALA A 66 9.57 7.45 -9.92
C ALA A 66 10.35 6.38 -9.12
N LEU A 67 9.72 5.24 -8.85
CA LEU A 67 10.35 4.10 -8.18
C LEU A 67 10.60 2.94 -9.15
N TRP A 68 9.75 1.91 -9.11
CA TRP A 68 9.97 0.61 -9.76
C TRP A 68 8.73 0.06 -10.49
N LYS A 69 7.62 0.80 -10.56
CA LYS A 69 6.38 0.35 -11.22
C LYS A 69 6.65 -0.15 -12.63
N GLY A 70 6.05 -1.30 -12.95
CA GLY A 70 6.24 -1.99 -14.22
C GLY A 70 7.51 -2.85 -14.29
N ARG A 71 8.35 -2.86 -13.25
CA ARG A 71 9.43 -3.84 -13.08
C ARG A 71 8.95 -5.02 -12.24
N SER A 72 9.74 -6.08 -12.19
CA SER A 72 9.51 -7.24 -11.33
C SER A 72 10.85 -7.79 -10.83
N PHE A 73 10.80 -8.54 -9.73
CA PHE A 73 11.93 -9.32 -9.23
C PHE A 73 11.52 -10.78 -8.98
N GLN A 74 12.49 -11.68 -8.86
CA GLN A 74 12.21 -13.09 -8.58
C GLN A 74 11.81 -13.27 -7.12
N ALA A 75 10.69 -13.94 -6.89
CA ALA A 75 10.34 -14.42 -5.57
C ALA A 75 11.35 -15.46 -5.12
N LEU A 76 11.61 -15.53 -3.81
CA LEU A 76 12.37 -16.64 -3.27
C LEU A 76 11.66 -17.96 -3.62
N PRO A 77 12.41 -19.03 -3.94
CA PRO A 77 11.83 -20.32 -4.25
C PRO A 77 11.03 -20.82 -3.05
N ALA A 78 9.89 -21.48 -3.32
CA ALA A 78 8.98 -21.97 -2.28
C ALA A 78 9.63 -22.95 -1.29
N SER A 79 10.77 -23.55 -1.63
CA SER A 79 11.56 -24.40 -0.72
C SER A 79 12.28 -23.63 0.39
N LEU A 80 12.43 -22.30 0.24
CA LEU A 80 13.02 -21.40 1.23
C LEU A 80 11.97 -20.56 1.97
N ASP A 81 10.74 -20.53 1.46
CA ASP A 81 9.56 -19.92 2.09
C ASP A 81 9.06 -20.94 3.13
N GLY A 82 9.28 -20.69 4.42
CA GLY A 82 8.93 -21.60 5.51
C GLY A 82 7.45 -22.05 5.49
N PRO A 83 7.02 -22.99 6.36
CA PRO A 83 5.64 -23.49 6.32
C PRO A 83 4.64 -22.33 6.42
N ARG A 84 3.73 -22.27 5.44
CA ARG A 84 2.68 -21.24 5.31
C ARG A 84 1.60 -21.39 6.38
#